data_AF-A0A354B4V2-F1
#
_entry.id   AF-A0A354B4V2-F1
#
_cell.length_a   1.000
_cell.length_b   1.000
_cell.length_c   1.000
_cell.angle_alpha   90.00
_cell.angle_beta   90.00
_cell.angle_gamma   90.00
#
_symmetry.space_group_name_H-M   'P 1'
#
loop_
_entity.id
_entity.type
_entity.pdbx_description
1 polymer ?
#
loop_
_entity_poly.entity_id
_entity_poly.type
_entity_poly.pdbx_seq_one_letter_code
_entity_poly.pdbx_strand_id
1 'polypeptide(L)'
;MATTSTHVSGEPSPRPAAIQIALETHNFQPLEALAAWQAGQSPPAAEAQFIGRVRGSCADGSPLRALELEHYPGMTERLLAQLALTAAQRHGANAVLVVHRVGLVAPAQAIVLVAVAADRRGPAQRCCGELLEALKHEAPFWKREWGASCGQWLQGNTPL
;
A
#
# COMPACT_ATOMS: atom_id res chain seq x y z
N MET A 1 -57.33 17.03 5.70
CA MET A 1 -55.90 17.40 5.75
C MET A 1 -55.11 16.12 5.94
N ALA A 2 -54.48 15.61 4.88
CA ALA A 2 -53.66 14.39 4.94
C ALA A 2 -52.20 14.79 5.20
N THR A 3 -51.67 14.41 6.35
CA THR A 3 -50.27 14.60 6.72
C THR A 3 -49.45 13.48 6.10
N THR A 4 -48.77 13.79 4.99
CA THR A 4 -47.78 12.90 4.38
C THR A 4 -46.52 12.94 5.23
N SER A 5 -46.28 11.88 6.02
CA SER A 5 -45.05 11.72 6.79
C SER A 5 -43.95 11.23 5.84
N THR A 6 -42.99 12.09 5.53
CA THR A 6 -41.81 11.76 4.73
C THR A 6 -40.85 10.95 5.59
N HIS A 7 -40.80 9.64 5.38
CA HIS A 7 -39.79 8.78 5.97
C HIS A 7 -38.44 9.12 5.30
N VAL A 8 -37.58 9.84 6.01
CA VAL A 8 -36.15 9.92 5.67
C VAL A 8 -35.54 8.58 6.09
N SER A 9 -35.32 7.70 5.12
CA SER A 9 -34.47 6.53 5.29
C SER A 9 -33.06 7.05 5.57
N GLY A 10 -32.62 6.97 6.83
CA GLY A 10 -31.25 7.32 7.18
C GLY A 10 -30.29 6.44 6.38
N GLU A 11 -29.40 7.05 5.60
CA GLU A 11 -28.32 6.30 4.96
C GLU A 11 -27.54 5.55 6.04
N PRO A 12 -27.26 4.25 5.86
CA PRO A 12 -26.45 3.51 6.82
C PRO A 12 -25.12 4.23 6.99
N SER A 13 -24.74 4.51 8.24
CA SER A 13 -23.42 5.08 8.54
C SER A 13 -22.34 4.24 7.86
N PRO A 14 -21.36 4.87 7.19
CA PRO A 14 -20.35 4.14 6.45
C PRO A 14 -19.61 3.21 7.41
N ARG A 15 -19.55 1.91 7.07
CA ARG A 15 -18.73 0.96 7.81
C ARG A 15 -17.27 1.43 7.74
N PRO A 16 -16.51 1.36 8.84
CA PRO A 16 -15.09 1.67 8.79
C PRO A 16 -14.40 0.75 7.80
N ALA A 17 -13.45 1.30 7.04
CA ALA A 17 -12.73 0.55 6.02
C ALA A 17 -11.95 -0.60 6.66
N ALA A 18 -11.93 -1.77 6.02
CA ALA A 18 -11.10 -2.89 6.44
C ALA A 18 -9.65 -2.63 6.03
N ILE A 19 -8.73 -2.50 7.00
CA ILE A 19 -7.31 -2.21 6.74
C ILE A 19 -6.46 -3.44 7.08
N GLN A 20 -5.68 -3.92 6.11
CA GLN A 20 -4.70 -4.98 6.31
C GLN A 20 -3.30 -4.50 5.93
N ILE A 21 -2.35 -4.60 6.88
CA ILE A 21 -0.94 -4.27 6.70
C ILE A 21 -0.10 -5.52 6.96
N ALA A 22 0.84 -5.81 6.06
CA ALA A 22 1.82 -6.88 6.23
C ALA A 22 3.23 -6.39 5.84
N LEU A 23 4.21 -6.60 6.72
CA LEU A 23 5.63 -6.41 6.42
C LEU A 23 6.30 -7.78 6.29
N GLU A 24 6.78 -8.09 5.09
CA GLU A 24 7.30 -9.41 4.72
C GLU A 24 8.82 -9.40 4.62
N THR A 25 9.49 -10.30 5.34
CA THR A 25 10.94 -10.48 5.22
C THR A 25 11.31 -11.34 4.00
N HIS A 26 10.42 -12.26 3.63
CA HIS A 26 10.61 -13.20 2.52
C HIS A 26 9.89 -12.76 1.26
N ASN A 27 10.32 -13.29 0.10
CA ASN A 27 9.63 -13.03 -1.15
C ASN A 27 8.17 -13.49 -1.09
N PHE A 28 7.26 -12.66 -1.60
CA PHE A 28 5.83 -12.96 -1.67
C PHE A 28 5.36 -12.89 -3.13
N GLN A 29 4.31 -13.65 -3.44
CA GLN A 29 3.65 -13.61 -4.74
C GLN A 29 2.50 -12.59 -4.68
N PRO A 30 2.64 -11.39 -5.30
CA PRO A 30 1.68 -10.31 -5.09
C PRO A 30 0.27 -10.62 -5.62
N LEU A 31 0.18 -11.42 -6.69
CA LEU A 31 -1.14 -11.80 -7.24
C LEU A 31 -1.84 -12.85 -6.37
N GLU A 32 -1.08 -13.74 -5.72
CA GLU A 32 -1.65 -14.69 -4.75
C GLU A 32 -2.10 -13.97 -3.48
N ALA A 33 -1.29 -13.02 -2.98
CA ALA A 33 -1.67 -12.17 -1.84
C ALA A 33 -2.92 -11.33 -2.14
N LEU A 34 -3.01 -10.76 -3.34
CA LEU A 34 -4.21 -10.04 -3.81
C LEU A 34 -5.44 -10.96 -3.84
N ALA A 35 -5.31 -12.16 -4.43
CA ALA A 35 -6.40 -13.11 -4.50
C ALA A 35 -6.88 -13.57 -3.10
N ALA A 36 -5.95 -13.81 -2.18
CA ALA A 36 -6.29 -14.16 -0.79
C ALA A 36 -7.03 -13.02 -0.07
N TRP A 37 -6.62 -11.78 -0.28
CA TRP A 37 -7.30 -10.60 0.27
C TRP A 37 -8.70 -10.39 -0.35
N GLN A 38 -8.84 -10.59 -1.67
CA GLN A 38 -10.14 -10.53 -2.36
C GLN A 38 -11.12 -11.60 -1.84
N ALA A 39 -10.62 -12.81 -1.57
CA ALA A 39 -11.45 -13.90 -1.01
C ALA A 39 -12.02 -13.59 0.38
N GLY A 40 -11.36 -12.72 1.15
CA GLY A 40 -11.83 -12.28 2.47
C GLY A 40 -12.87 -11.16 2.45
N GLN A 41 -13.30 -10.70 1.27
CA GLN A 41 -14.13 -9.50 1.11
C GLN A 41 -15.41 -9.76 0.32
N SER A 42 -16.41 -8.90 0.53
CA SER A 42 -17.53 -8.80 -0.41
C SER A 42 -17.02 -8.17 -1.72
N PRO A 43 -17.41 -8.69 -2.90
CA PRO A 43 -16.94 -8.15 -4.18
C PRO A 43 -17.29 -6.65 -4.31
N PRO A 44 -16.29 -5.76 -4.46
CA PRO A 44 -16.54 -4.34 -4.64
C PRO A 44 -16.94 -4.02 -6.09
N ALA A 45 -17.54 -2.85 -6.29
CA ALA A 45 -17.84 -2.36 -7.63
C ALA A 45 -16.61 -1.82 -8.39
N ALA A 46 -15.53 -1.48 -7.68
CA ALA A 46 -14.26 -1.06 -8.26
C ALA A 46 -13.07 -1.42 -7.36
N GLU A 47 -11.94 -1.71 -8.00
CA GLU A 47 -10.65 -1.93 -7.33
C GLU A 47 -9.53 -1.18 -8.07
N ALA A 48 -8.51 -0.80 -7.33
CA ALA A 48 -7.24 -0.32 -7.88
C ALA A 48 -6.09 -0.97 -7.12
N GLN A 49 -5.08 -1.44 -7.84
CA GLN A 49 -3.91 -2.09 -7.28
C GLN A 49 -2.63 -1.61 -7.94
N PHE A 50 -1.56 -1.58 -7.15
CA PHE A 50 -0.21 -1.29 -7.59
C PHE A 50 0.75 -2.34 -7.07
N ILE A 51 1.65 -2.80 -7.94
CA ILE A 51 2.72 -3.73 -7.59
C ILE A 51 4.04 -3.09 -7.96
N GLY A 52 4.85 -2.79 -6.94
CA GLY A 52 6.22 -2.30 -7.12
C GLY A 52 7.23 -3.44 -7.15
N ARG A 53 8.26 -3.29 -7.97
CA ARG A 53 9.40 -4.22 -8.07
C ARG A 53 10.72 -3.49 -7.93
N VAL A 54 11.70 -4.16 -7.36
CA VAL A 54 13.07 -3.64 -7.30
C VAL A 54 13.66 -3.60 -8.71
N ARG A 55 14.27 -2.47 -9.07
CA ARG A 55 14.91 -2.28 -10.39
C ARG A 55 16.23 -3.05 -10.46
N GLY A 56 16.76 -3.23 -11.66
CA GLY A 56 18.04 -3.92 -11.87
C GLY A 56 19.29 -3.05 -11.70
N SER A 57 19.12 -1.77 -11.40
CA SER A 57 20.21 -0.79 -11.34
C SER A 57 20.10 0.08 -10.09
N CYS A 58 21.26 0.46 -9.54
CA CYS A 58 21.40 1.46 -8.49
C CYS A 58 21.08 2.86 -9.05
N ALA A 59 20.98 3.86 -8.16
CA ALA A 59 20.75 5.26 -8.52
C ALA A 59 21.85 5.85 -9.42
N ASP A 60 23.09 5.35 -9.31
CA ASP A 60 24.23 5.76 -10.15
C ASP A 60 24.28 5.04 -11.52
N GLY A 61 23.31 4.16 -11.80
CA GLY A 61 23.22 3.38 -13.04
C GLY A 61 24.00 2.07 -13.03
N SER A 62 24.76 1.76 -11.99
CA SER A 62 25.47 0.48 -11.87
C SER A 62 24.52 -0.69 -11.59
N PRO A 63 24.90 -1.96 -11.86
CA PRO A 63 24.06 -3.12 -11.57
C PRO A 63 23.77 -3.28 -10.08
N LEU A 64 22.48 -3.40 -9.73
CA LEU A 64 22.02 -3.65 -8.37
C LEU A 64 22.05 -5.15 -8.07
N ARG A 65 22.66 -5.54 -6.94
CA ARG A 65 22.58 -6.91 -6.41
C ARG A 65 21.39 -7.11 -5.49
N ALA A 66 21.14 -6.14 -4.61
CA ALA A 66 19.99 -6.15 -3.72
C ALA A 66 19.65 -4.73 -3.25
N LEU A 67 18.37 -4.48 -3.01
CA LEU A 67 17.90 -3.36 -2.21
C LEU A 67 17.63 -3.89 -0.80
N GLU A 68 18.20 -3.26 0.20
CA GLU A 68 17.93 -3.56 1.60
C GLU A 68 17.00 -2.51 2.19
N LEU A 69 15.99 -2.97 2.91
CA LEU A 69 15.05 -2.12 3.62
C LEU A 69 15.03 -2.44 5.10
N GLU A 70 15.45 -1.47 5.90
CA GLU A 70 15.29 -1.50 7.35
C GLU A 70 14.06 -0.69 7.76
N HIS A 71 13.50 -1.04 8.91
CA HIS A 71 12.32 -0.38 9.49
C HIS A 71 12.39 -0.49 11.02
N TYR A 72 11.56 0.30 11.71
CA TYR A 72 11.41 0.18 13.17
C TYR A 72 10.21 -0.74 13.46
N PRO A 73 10.44 -1.97 13.97
CA PRO A 73 9.36 -2.93 14.18
C PRO A 73 8.29 -2.39 15.12
N GLY A 74 7.02 -2.59 14.77
CA GLY A 74 5.86 -2.10 15.50
C GLY A 74 5.48 -0.65 15.21
N MET A 75 6.45 0.27 15.10
CA MET A 75 6.15 1.67 14.77
C MET A 75 5.76 1.82 13.30
N THR A 76 6.49 1.18 12.40
CA THR A 76 6.23 1.26 10.96
C THR A 76 4.82 0.74 10.64
N GLU A 77 4.46 -0.44 11.13
CA GLU A 77 3.15 -1.07 10.92
C GLU A 77 2.02 -0.19 11.42
N ARG A 78 2.17 0.40 12.63
CA ARG A 78 1.19 1.33 13.20
C ARG A 78 1.01 2.58 12.35
N LEU A 79 2.11 3.17 11.87
CA LEU A 79 2.03 4.35 11.02
C LEU A 79 1.38 4.01 9.67
N LEU A 80 1.76 2.89 9.05
CA LEU A 80 1.15 2.43 7.80
C LEU A 80 -0.35 2.19 7.96
N ALA A 81 -0.77 1.56 9.06
CA ALA A 81 -2.19 1.37 9.37
C ALA A 81 -2.92 2.72 9.52
N GLN A 82 -2.31 3.70 10.17
CA GLN A 82 -2.88 5.04 10.33
C GLN A 82 -3.00 5.78 8.99
N LEU A 83 -1.96 5.71 8.15
CA LEU A 83 -1.96 6.31 6.81
C LEU A 83 -3.05 5.68 5.93
N ALA A 84 -3.14 4.35 5.94
CA ALA A 84 -4.16 3.59 5.22
C ALA A 84 -5.57 3.93 5.67
N LEU A 85 -5.81 3.99 6.98
CA LEU A 85 -7.10 4.39 7.54
C LEU A 85 -7.48 5.81 7.12
N THR A 86 -6.54 6.75 7.23
CA THR A 86 -6.75 8.16 6.89
C THR A 86 -7.06 8.33 5.41
N ALA A 87 -6.29 7.69 4.52
CA ALA A 87 -6.54 7.74 3.08
C ALA A 87 -7.89 7.08 2.71
N ALA A 88 -8.20 5.93 3.31
CA ALA A 88 -9.46 5.23 3.06
C ALA A 88 -10.67 6.09 3.46
N GLN A 89 -10.63 6.73 4.63
CA GLN A 89 -11.67 7.65 5.10
C GLN A 89 -11.81 8.86 4.17
N ARG A 90 -10.69 9.47 3.76
CA ARG A 90 -10.69 10.66 2.91
C ARG A 90 -11.32 10.40 1.54
N HIS A 91 -11.05 9.25 0.95
CA HIS A 91 -11.48 8.93 -0.42
C HIS A 91 -12.77 8.10 -0.50
N GLY A 92 -13.23 7.54 0.62
CA GLY A 92 -14.39 6.64 0.66
C GLY A 92 -14.06 5.25 0.12
N ALA A 93 -12.93 4.67 0.53
CA ALA A 93 -12.58 3.28 0.23
C ALA A 93 -13.19 2.33 1.27
N ASN A 94 -13.63 1.15 0.82
CA ASN A 94 -14.22 0.11 1.67
C ASN A 94 -13.14 -0.75 2.34
N ALA A 95 -12.00 -0.94 1.67
CA ALA A 95 -10.90 -1.71 2.21
C ALA A 95 -9.57 -1.40 1.54
N VAL A 96 -8.48 -1.67 2.26
CA VAL A 96 -7.10 -1.45 1.83
C VAL A 96 -6.23 -2.63 2.24
N LEU A 97 -5.38 -3.09 1.32
CA LEU A 97 -4.25 -3.97 1.57
C LEU A 97 -2.95 -3.21 1.31
N VAL A 98 -2.02 -3.29 2.25
CA VAL A 98 -0.61 -2.92 2.02
C VAL A 98 0.28 -4.09 2.43
N VAL A 99 1.00 -4.67 1.48
CA VAL A 99 2.09 -5.61 1.73
C VAL A 99 3.39 -4.95 1.31
N HIS A 100 4.38 -4.88 2.19
CA HIS A 100 5.69 -4.30 1.87
C HIS A 100 6.82 -5.22 2.31
N ARG A 101 7.88 -5.34 1.51
CA ARG A 101 9.08 -6.09 1.87
C ARG A 101 9.99 -5.30 2.80
N VAL A 102 10.63 -6.00 3.72
CA VAL A 102 11.77 -5.53 4.52
C VAL A 102 12.92 -6.54 4.40
N GLY A 103 14.12 -6.14 4.80
CA GLY A 103 15.35 -6.92 4.58
C GLY A 103 15.86 -6.82 3.15
N LEU A 104 16.61 -7.83 2.70
CA LEU A 104 17.20 -7.88 1.37
C LEU A 104 16.19 -8.31 0.30
N VAL A 105 16.07 -7.51 -0.74
CA VAL A 105 15.17 -7.73 -1.87
C VAL A 105 15.98 -7.69 -3.16
N ALA A 106 15.97 -8.80 -3.90
CA ALA A 106 16.69 -8.90 -5.17
C ALA A 106 15.99 -8.15 -6.30
N PRO A 107 16.70 -7.76 -7.38
CA PRO A 107 16.09 -7.22 -8.58
C PRO A 107 14.90 -8.05 -9.10
N ALA A 108 13.93 -7.36 -9.69
CA ALA A 108 12.66 -7.90 -10.21
C ALA A 108 11.72 -8.54 -9.17
N GLN A 109 12.13 -8.71 -7.91
CA GLN A 109 11.21 -9.18 -6.86
C GLN A 109 10.19 -8.11 -6.49
N ALA A 110 9.01 -8.57 -6.07
CA ALA A 110 7.98 -7.69 -5.50
C ALA A 110 8.50 -7.06 -4.22
N ILE A 111 8.40 -5.74 -4.12
CA ILE A 111 8.74 -4.98 -2.92
C ILE A 111 7.50 -4.40 -2.24
N VAL A 112 6.46 -4.08 -3.00
CA VAL A 112 5.22 -3.54 -2.44
C VAL A 112 4.03 -4.00 -3.26
N LEU A 113 2.93 -4.27 -2.58
CA LEU A 113 1.58 -4.39 -3.11
C LEU A 113 0.69 -3.42 -2.33
N VAL A 114 0.00 -2.54 -3.05
CA VAL A 114 -1.13 -1.77 -2.52
C VAL A 114 -2.36 -2.18 -3.29
N ALA A 115 -3.45 -2.50 -2.60
CA ALA A 115 -4.75 -2.74 -3.22
C ALA A 115 -5.84 -2.01 -2.45
N VAL A 116 -6.81 -1.44 -3.18
CA VAL A 116 -7.90 -0.66 -2.63
C VAL A 116 -9.21 -1.08 -3.29
N ALA A 117 -10.20 -1.40 -2.47
CA ALA A 117 -11.57 -1.67 -2.89
C ALA A 117 -12.45 -0.45 -2.60
N ALA A 118 -13.29 -0.06 -3.57
CA ALA A 118 -14.23 1.04 -3.42
C ALA A 118 -15.53 0.81 -4.21
N ASP A 119 -16.60 1.54 -3.87
CA ASP A 119 -17.85 1.51 -4.65
C ASP A 119 -17.74 2.16 -6.04
N ARG A 120 -16.68 2.94 -6.28
CA ARG A 120 -16.44 3.65 -7.54
C ARG A 120 -14.96 3.71 -7.87
N ARG A 121 -14.63 3.70 -9.17
CA ARG A 121 -13.25 3.75 -9.68
C ARG A 121 -12.45 4.95 -9.16
N GLY A 122 -13.07 6.12 -9.03
CA GLY A 122 -12.40 7.36 -8.63
C GLY A 122 -11.82 7.29 -7.21
N PRO A 123 -12.65 6.98 -6.20
CA PRO A 123 -12.20 6.62 -4.85
C PRO A 123 -11.06 5.59 -4.82
N ALA A 124 -11.21 4.45 -5.52
CA ALA A 124 -10.18 3.40 -5.53
C ALA A 124 -8.83 3.92 -6.06
N GLN A 125 -8.85 4.58 -7.23
CA GLN A 125 -7.65 5.10 -7.87
C GLN A 125 -6.94 6.17 -7.02
N ARG A 126 -7.69 7.15 -6.49
CA ARG A 126 -7.10 8.23 -5.70
C ARG A 126 -6.55 7.75 -4.36
N CYS A 127 -7.27 6.85 -3.68
CA CYS A 127 -6.79 6.27 -2.44
C CYS A 127 -5.52 5.43 -2.66
N CYS A 128 -5.50 4.59 -3.70
CA CYS A 128 -4.30 3.84 -4.06
C CYS A 128 -3.11 4.77 -4.36
N GLY A 129 -3.33 5.84 -5.14
CA GLY A 129 -2.30 6.83 -5.44
C GLY A 129 -1.78 7.56 -4.21
N GLU A 130 -2.67 8.05 -3.33
CA GLU A 130 -2.29 8.70 -2.08
C GLU A 130 -1.46 7.78 -1.19
N LEU A 131 -1.83 6.50 -1.09
CA LEU A 131 -1.09 5.53 -0.29
C LEU A 131 0.32 5.27 -0.82
N LEU A 132 0.51 5.28 -2.14
CA LEU A 132 1.84 5.16 -2.74
C LEU A 132 2.72 6.37 -2.39
N GLU A 133 2.16 7.58 -2.43
CA GLU A 133 2.89 8.79 -2.03
C GLU A 133 3.22 8.79 -0.54
N ALA A 134 2.30 8.35 0.32
CA ALA A 134 2.52 8.24 1.76
C ALA A 134 3.58 7.16 2.08
N LEU A 135 3.51 5.98 1.47
CA LEU A 135 4.53 4.93 1.60
C LEU A 135 5.91 5.41 1.14
N LYS A 136 5.93 6.29 0.14
CA LYS A 136 7.15 6.83 -0.40
C LYS A 136 7.74 7.91 0.51
N HIS A 137 6.96 8.80 1.12
CA HIS A 137 7.50 9.97 1.81
C HIS A 137 7.37 9.96 3.33
N GLU A 138 6.40 9.22 3.86
CA GLU A 138 6.04 9.25 5.28
C GLU A 138 6.41 7.94 5.99
N ALA A 139 6.53 6.82 5.27
CA ALA A 139 6.86 5.55 5.88
C ALA A 139 8.34 5.51 6.34
N PRO A 140 8.63 5.09 7.59
CA PRO A 140 9.98 5.06 8.16
C PRO A 140 10.74 3.83 7.66
N PHE A 141 11.08 3.84 6.38
CA PHE A 141 11.95 2.86 5.74
C PHE A 141 13.30 3.49 5.43
N TRP A 142 14.37 2.81 5.81
CA TRP A 142 15.73 3.16 5.41
C TRP A 142 16.17 2.22 4.30
N LYS A 143 16.63 2.78 3.18
CA LYS A 143 16.95 2.04 1.96
C LYS A 143 18.46 2.06 1.71
N ARG A 144 19.04 0.89 1.51
CA ARG A 144 20.44 0.71 1.11
C ARG A 144 20.53 -0.09 -0.18
N GLU A 145 21.21 0.45 -1.18
CA GLU A 145 21.49 -0.27 -2.43
C GLU A 145 22.82 -0.99 -2.32
N TRP A 146 22.83 -2.28 -2.68
CA TRP A 146 24.04 -3.09 -2.74
C TRP A 146 24.47 -3.26 -4.19
N GLY A 147 25.59 -2.63 -4.56
CA GLY A 147 26.25 -2.83 -5.84
C GLY A 147 27.22 -4.02 -5.81
N ALA A 148 28.21 -4.03 -6.72
CA ALA A 148 29.17 -5.13 -6.83
C ALA A 148 30.11 -5.28 -5.62
N SER A 149 30.46 -4.17 -4.96
CA SER A 149 31.54 -4.12 -3.96
C SER A 149 31.19 -3.38 -2.66
N CYS A 150 30.22 -2.46 -2.67
CA CYS A 150 29.80 -1.73 -1.47
C CYS A 150 28.29 -1.48 -1.43
N GLY A 151 27.77 -1.30 -0.21
CA GLY A 151 26.40 -0.86 0.05
C GLY A 151 26.36 0.65 0.27
N GLN A 152 25.42 1.35 -0.37
CA GLN A 152 25.22 2.79 -0.21
C GLN A 152 23.82 3.07 0.33
N TRP A 153 23.74 3.83 1.42
CA TRP A 153 22.48 4.33 1.96
C TRP A 153 21.93 5.46 1.08
N LEU A 154 20.64 5.39 0.76
CA LEU A 154 19.97 6.43 0.00
C LEU A 154 19.63 7.60 0.93
N GLN A 155 20.01 8.82 0.55
CA GLN A 155 19.79 10.03 1.36
C GLN A 155 18.35 10.59 1.31
N GLY A 156 17.45 9.96 0.55
CA GLY A 156 16.06 10.37 0.44
C GLY A 156 15.27 9.54 -0.56
N ASN A 157 13.97 9.82 -0.67
CA ASN A 157 13.09 9.12 -1.61
C ASN A 157 13.10 9.83 -2.98
N THR A 158 13.34 9.09 -4.06
CA THR A 158 13.39 9.64 -5.43
C THR A 158 12.04 10.24 -5.83
N PRO A 159 11.91 11.54 -6.17
CA PRO A 159 10.65 12.12 -6.69
C PRO A 159 10.14 11.38 -7.94
N LEU A 160 8.84 11.48 -8.24
CA LEU A 160 8.26 10.85 -9.44
C LEU A 160 8.79 11.50 -10.72
#